data_AF-A0A7W8CWM2-F1
#
_entry.id   AF-A0A7W8CWM2-F1
#
_cell.length_a   1.000
_cell.length_b   1.000
_cell.length_c   1.000
_cell.angle_alpha   90.00
_cell.angle_beta   90.00
_cell.angle_gamma   90.00
#
_symmetry.space_group_name_H-M   'P 1'
#
loop_
_entity.id
_entity.type
_entity.pdbx_description
1 polymer ?
#
loop_
_entity_poly.entity_id
_entity_poly.type
_entity_poly.pdbx_seq_one_letter_code
_entity_poly.pdbx_strand_id
1 'polypeptide(L)' 'MSNNGELEINEKAIDRLKKTIVIKENRNLKTGSLSDAQMVAWIKKKIEEEVKCCLNQ' A
#
# COMPACT_ATOMS: atom_id res chain seq x y z
N MET A 1 -28.06 20.32 -4.70
CA MET A 1 -26.78 20.57 -4.01
C MET A 1 -25.90 19.37 -4.32
N SER A 2 -24.75 19.61 -4.93
CA SER A 2 -23.87 18.59 -5.49
C SER A 2 -23.39 17.61 -4.42
N ASN A 3 -23.52 16.30 -4.69
CA ASN A 3 -22.85 15.26 -3.93
C ASN A 3 -21.34 15.47 -4.11
N ASN A 4 -20.69 16.14 -3.15
CA ASN A 4 -19.24 16.07 -3.03
C ASN A 4 -18.93 14.66 -2.55
N GLY A 5 -18.65 13.75 -3.49
CA GLY A 5 -18.43 12.33 -3.25
C GLY A 5 -17.52 12.12 -2.05
N GLU A 6 -18.07 11.59 -0.97
CA GLU A 6 -17.31 11.15 0.19
C GLU A 6 -16.30 10.12 -0.27
N LEU A 7 -15.02 10.47 -0.20
CA LEU A 7 -13.93 9.52 -0.40
C LEU A 7 -13.94 8.56 0.80
N GLU A 8 -14.53 7.39 0.62
CA GLU A 8 -14.55 6.36 1.64
C GLU A 8 -13.14 5.76 1.80
N ILE A 9 -12.53 6.03 2.96
CA ILE A 9 -11.21 5.49 3.28
C ILE A 9 -11.37 4.08 3.84
N ASN A 10 -10.80 3.09 3.14
CA ASN A 10 -10.75 1.71 3.64
C ASN A 10 -9.63 1.56 4.68
N GLU A 11 -9.94 1.87 5.94
CA GLU A 11 -8.97 1.80 7.05
C GLU A 11 -8.37 0.40 7.23
N LYS A 12 -9.17 -0.66 7.01
CA LYS A 12 -8.70 -2.06 7.11
C LYS A 12 -7.65 -2.38 6.06
N ALA A 13 -7.83 -1.90 4.83
CA ALA A 13 -6.85 -2.07 3.75
C ALA A 13 -5.56 -1.31 4.08
N ILE A 14 -5.67 -0.08 4.61
CA ILE A 14 -4.52 0.72 5.03
C ILE A 14 -3.73 0.01 6.13
N ASP A 15 -4.39 -0.53 7.15
CA ASP A 15 -3.69 -1.22 8.25
C ASP A 15 -3.02 -2.53 7.81
N ARG A 16 -3.66 -3.30 6.91
CA ARG A 16 -3.02 -4.46 6.27
C ARG A 16 -1.78 -4.04 5.50
N LEU A 17 -1.88 -2.96 4.72
CA LEU A 17 -0.78 -2.48 3.90
C LEU A 17 0.39 -2.00 4.78
N LYS A 18 0.13 -1.22 5.83
CA LYS A 18 1.15 -0.81 6.81
C LYS A 18 1.90 -2.01 7.38
N LYS A 19 1.19 -3.05 7.85
CA LYS A 19 1.82 -4.28 8.37
C LYS A 19 2.70 -4.96 7.32
N THR A 20 2.21 -5.02 6.08
CA THR A 20 2.95 -5.64 4.96
C THR A 20 4.24 -4.88 4.66
N ILE A 21 4.19 -3.55 4.66
CA ILE A 21 5.36 -2.69 4.44
C ILE A 21 6.41 -2.92 5.53
N VAL A 22 6.02 -2.90 6.81
CA VAL A 22 6.94 -3.11 7.94
C VAL A 22 7.62 -4.50 7.85
N ILE A 23 6.86 -5.55 7.53
CA ILE A 23 7.41 -6.90 7.37
C ILE A 23 8.40 -6.95 6.19
N LYS A 24 8.05 -6.33 5.05
CA LYS A 24 8.91 -6.31 3.86
C LYS A 24 10.21 -5.55 4.12
N GLU A 25 10.14 -4.43 4.82
CA GLU A 25 11.30 -3.61 5.18
C GLU A 25 12.21 -4.33 6.17
N ASN A 26 11.64 -4.94 7.22
CA ASN A 26 12.42 -5.76 8.16
C ASN A 26 13.15 -6.91 7.46
N ARG A 27 12.54 -7.52 6.45
CA ARG A 27 13.22 -8.51 5.60
C ARG A 27 14.31 -7.85 4.77
N ASN A 28 14.03 -6.70 4.17
CA ASN A 28 14.97 -5.98 3.33
C ASN A 28 16.22 -5.53 4.08
N LEU A 29 16.09 -5.06 5.32
CA LEU A 29 17.21 -4.70 6.20
C LEU A 29 18.15 -5.89 6.46
N LYS A 30 17.61 -7.11 6.50
CA LYS A 30 18.41 -8.34 6.71
C LYS A 30 19.08 -8.82 5.42
N THR A 31 18.44 -8.64 4.27
CA THR A 31 18.89 -9.23 3.00
C THR A 31 19.56 -8.23 2.06
N GLY A 32 19.40 -6.92 2.27
CA GLY A 32 19.87 -5.86 1.37
C GLY A 32 19.28 -5.96 -0.04
N SER A 33 18.09 -6.55 -0.18
CA SER A 33 17.55 -7.01 -1.48
C SER A 33 17.05 -5.89 -2.39
N LEU A 34 16.63 -4.76 -1.81
CA LEU A 34 16.06 -3.62 -2.50
C LEU A 34 16.70 -2.35 -1.93
N SER A 35 17.04 -1.40 -2.79
CA SER A 35 17.39 -0.05 -2.36
C SER A 35 16.15 0.72 -1.88
N ASP A 36 16.37 1.84 -1.19
CA ASP A 36 15.31 2.73 -0.73
C ASP A 36 14.37 3.14 -1.88
N ALA A 37 14.93 3.49 -3.04
CA ALA A 37 14.15 3.86 -4.23
C ALA A 37 13.28 2.68 -4.72
N GLN A 38 13.81 1.46 -4.68
CA GLN A 38 13.06 0.26 -5.06
C GLN A 38 11.98 -0.09 -4.04
N MET A 39 12.22 0.11 -2.74
CA MET A 39 11.21 -0.05 -1.69
C MET A 39 10.07 0.95 -1.85
N VAL A 40 10.38 2.22 -2.13
CA VAL A 40 9.35 3.24 -2.42
C VAL A 40 8.52 2.88 -3.65
N ALA A 41 9.16 2.44 -4.74
CA ALA A 41 8.46 2.00 -5.94
C ALA A 41 7.54 0.79 -5.66
N TRP A 42 8.01 -0.15 -4.84
CA TRP A 42 7.21 -1.31 -4.43
C TRP A 42 6.01 -0.92 -3.58
N ILE A 43 6.16 0.01 -2.63
CA ILE A 43 5.05 0.52 -1.80
C ILE A 43 3.98 1.17 -2.68
N LYS A 44 4.37 2.04 -3.62
CA LYS A 44 3.44 2.68 -4.57
C LYS A 44 2.66 1.65 -5.36
N LYS A 45 3.34 0.64 -5.91
CA LYS A 45 2.70 -0.46 -6.63
C LYS A 45 1.70 -1.22 -5.74
N LYS A 46 2.04 -1.47 -4.48
CA LYS A 46 1.12 -2.14 -3.54
C LYS A 46 -0.12 -1.32 -3.22
N ILE A 47 -0.01 0.00 -3.11
CA ILE A 47 -1.18 0.88 -2.96
C ILE A 47 -2.09 0.76 -4.19
N GLU A 48 -1.53 0.86 -5.39
CA GLU A 48 -2.30 0.77 -6.65
C GLU A 48 -3.00 -0.59 -6.80
N GLU A 49 -2.32 -1.68 -6.44
CA GLU A 49 -2.90 -3.03 -6.44
C GLU A 49 -4.08 -3.16 -5.48
N GLU A 50 -3.95 -2.64 -4.26
CA GLU A 50 -5.04 -2.67 -3.26
C GLU A 50 -6.25 -1.83 -3.70
N VAL A 51 -6.02 -0.66 -4.29
CA VAL A 51 -7.10 0.18 -4.84
C VAL A 51 -7.80 -0.52 -6.01
N LYS A 52 -7.05 -1.11 -6.96
CA LYS A 52 -7.63 -1.84 -8.10
C LYS A 52 -8.41 -3.08 -7.66
N CYS A 53 -7.93 -3.80 -6.64
CA CYS A 53 -8.62 -4.95 -6.08
C CYS A 53 -10.01 -4.56 -5.55
N CYS A 54 -10.09 -3.45 -4.80
CA CYS A 54 -11.36 -2.94 -4.26
C CYS A 54 -12.33 -2.41 -5.34
N LEU A 55 -11.85 -1.95 -6.49
CA LEU A 55 -12.68 -1.46 -7.60
C LEU A 55 -13.22 -2.58 -8.52
N ASN A 56 -12.67 -3.79 -8.42
CA ASN A 56 -13.08 -4.95 -9.21
C ASN A 56 -14.02 -5.90 -8.45
N GLN A 57 -14.54 -5.48 -7.28
CA GLN A 57 -15.58 -6.19 -6.52
C GLN A 57 -16.96 -5.59 -6.81
#